data_AF-A0A3D5BMU8-F1
#
_entry.id   AF-A0A3D5BMU8-F1
#
_cell.length_a   1.000
_cell.length_b   1.000
_cell.length_c   1.000
_cell.angle_alpha   90.00
_cell.angle_beta   90.00
_cell.angle_gamma   90.00
#
_symmetry.space_group_name_H-M   'P 1'
#
loop_
_entity.id
_entity.type
_entity.pdbx_description
1 polymer ?
#
loop_
_entity_poly.entity_id
_entity_poly.type
_entity_poly.pdbx_seq_one_letter_code
_entity_poly.pdbx_strand_id
1 'polypeptide(L)'
;MDCRDFLDVKQYEFLLNYFMRRQKEMGLADLAEPLSYDGDSQYDRLAAQLMAEAALAYKERFAEAAPAIVFTNLFHLAELELSGKRVLRPKVSKNIQ
;
A
#
# COMPACT_ATOMS: atom_id res chain seq x y z
N MET A 1 1.78 2.18 -14.30
CA MET A 1 2.43 0.87 -14.07
C MET A 1 1.61 0.17 -13.00
N ASP A 2 1.05 -1.02 -13.26
CA ASP A 2 0.25 -1.74 -12.26
C ASP A 2 1.24 -2.50 -11.34
N CYS A 3 1.09 -2.42 -10.02
CA CYS A 3 1.92 -3.17 -9.08
C CYS A 3 1.89 -4.69 -9.32
N ARG A 4 0.85 -5.18 -10.01
CA ARG A 4 0.70 -6.57 -10.46
C ARG A 4 1.70 -6.98 -11.55
N ASP A 5 2.32 -6.03 -12.23
CA ASP A 5 3.36 -6.32 -13.23
C ASP A 5 4.68 -6.76 -12.58
N PHE A 6 4.83 -6.53 -11.26
CA PHE A 6 6.06 -6.78 -10.50
C PHE A 6 5.96 -7.92 -9.48
N LEU A 7 4.75 -8.36 -9.15
CA LEU A 7 4.50 -9.32 -8.08
C LEU A 7 3.67 -10.50 -8.57
N ASP A 8 3.99 -11.69 -8.08
CA ASP A 8 3.07 -12.83 -8.15
C ASP A 8 1.86 -12.61 -7.21
N VAL A 9 0.76 -13.34 -7.44
CA VAL A 9 -0.49 -13.23 -6.68
C VAL A 9 -0.24 -13.38 -5.18
N LYS A 10 0.60 -14.34 -4.77
CA LYS A 10 0.91 -14.57 -3.35
C LYS A 10 1.70 -13.43 -2.72
N GLN A 11 2.61 -12.82 -3.48
CA GLN A 11 3.41 -11.67 -3.04
C GLN A 11 2.53 -10.43 -2.88
N TYR A 12 1.63 -10.21 -3.84
CA TYR A 12 0.63 -9.15 -3.80
C TYR A 12 -0.29 -9.30 -2.58
N GLU A 13 -0.87 -10.49 -2.38
CA GLU A 13 -1.79 -10.75 -1.27
C GLU A 13 -1.10 -10.62 0.09
N PHE A 14 0.14 -11.08 0.22
CA PHE A 14 0.92 -10.93 1.44
C PHE A 14 1.07 -9.44 1.81
N LEU A 15 1.54 -8.62 0.87
CA LEU A 15 1.77 -7.20 1.12
C LEU A 15 0.47 -6.44 1.38
N LEU A 16 -0.59 -6.71 0.61
CA LEU A 16 -1.87 -6.05 0.82
C LEU A 16 -2.44 -6.35 2.21
N ASN A 17 -2.44 -7.62 2.62
CA ASN A 17 -2.91 -8.03 3.94
C ASN A 17 -2.03 -7.47 5.06
N TYR A 18 -0.70 -7.42 4.84
CA TYR A 18 0.23 -6.81 5.79
C TYR A 18 -0.11 -5.33 6.03
N PHE A 19 -0.22 -4.54 4.96
CA PHE A 19 -0.55 -3.12 5.07
C PHE A 19 -1.92 -2.88 5.70
N MET A 20 -2.96 -3.61 5.26
CA MET A 20 -4.30 -3.47 5.85
C MET A 20 -4.31 -3.75 7.35
N ARG A 21 -3.58 -4.77 7.80
CA ARG A 21 -3.46 -5.10 9.22
C ARG A 21 -2.72 -4.00 9.98
N ARG A 22 -1.56 -3.58 9.47
CA ARG A 22 -0.72 -2.59 10.15
C ARG A 22 -1.33 -1.21 10.22
N GLN A 23 -1.96 -0.75 9.14
CA GLN A 23 -2.67 0.54 9.12
C GLN A 23 -3.83 0.57 10.11
N LYS A 24 -4.53 -0.57 10.31
CA LYS A 24 -5.53 -0.72 11.38
C LYS A 24 -4.90 -0.69 12.77
N GLU A 25 -3.81 -1.44 13.00
CA GLU A 25 -3.11 -1.47 14.30
C GLU A 25 -2.60 -0.10 14.73
N MET A 26 -2.12 0.70 13.77
CA MET A 26 -1.58 2.04 14.02
C MET A 26 -2.64 3.15 13.96
N GLY A 27 -3.88 2.84 13.59
CA GLY A 27 -4.96 3.82 13.51
C GLY A 27 -4.71 4.94 12.49
N LEU A 28 -4.00 4.67 11.37
CA LEU A 28 -3.65 5.72 10.39
C LEU A 28 -4.90 6.43 9.84
N ALA A 29 -6.00 5.71 9.67
CA ALA A 29 -7.26 6.28 9.18
C ALA A 29 -7.92 7.26 10.18
N ASP A 30 -7.57 7.15 11.46
CA ASP A 30 -8.10 7.99 12.54
C ASP A 30 -7.20 9.20 12.84
N LEU A 31 -6.06 9.33 12.15
CA LEU A 31 -5.19 10.50 12.24
C LEU A 31 -5.91 11.72 11.65
N ALA A 32 -6.52 12.51 12.51
CA ALA A 32 -7.09 13.82 12.17
C ALA A 32 -5.99 14.89 12.12
N GLU A 33 -5.00 14.72 11.25
CA GLU A 33 -3.96 15.73 11.08
C GLU A 33 -4.38 16.83 10.08
N PRO A 34 -4.14 18.12 10.39
CA PRO A 34 -4.23 19.17 9.39
C PRO A 34 -3.20 18.90 8.29
N LEU A 35 -3.53 19.23 7.04
CA LEU A 35 -2.63 19.10 5.89
C LEU A 35 -1.29 19.78 6.21
N SER A 36 -0.26 18.98 6.51
CA SER A 36 1.08 19.49 6.75
C SER A 36 1.70 19.86 5.41
N TYR A 37 2.04 21.13 5.23
CA TYR A 37 2.67 21.63 4.02
C TYR A 37 4.17 21.28 3.96
N ASP A 38 4.73 20.84 5.10
CA ASP A 38 6.17 20.69 5.31
C ASP A 38 6.65 19.26 4.99
N GLY A 39 5.74 18.34 4.68
CA GLY A 39 6.05 16.94 4.34
C GLY A 39 6.61 16.11 5.51
N ASP A 40 6.45 16.60 6.73
CA ASP A 40 6.93 15.96 7.96
C ASP A 40 5.76 15.71 8.93
N SER A 41 4.62 15.30 8.39
CA SER A 41 3.44 14.92 9.18
C SER A 41 3.69 13.63 9.94
N GLN A 42 2.91 13.38 11.01
CA GLN A 42 2.95 12.09 11.69
C GLN A 42 2.54 10.97 10.73
N TYR A 43 1.60 11.27 9.83
CA TYR A 43 1.22 10.38 8.74
C TYR A 43 2.42 9.99 7.86
N ASP A 44 3.20 10.97 7.37
CA ASP A 44 4.34 10.70 6.47
C ASP A 44 5.40 9.83 7.15
N ARG A 45 5.67 10.08 8.43
CA ARG A 45 6.62 9.29 9.23
C ARG A 45 6.14 7.86 9.41
N LEU A 46 4.86 7.66 9.73
CA LEU A 46 4.27 6.33 9.90
C LEU A 46 4.19 5.57 8.58
N ALA A 47 3.84 6.25 7.48
CA ALA A 47 3.82 5.66 6.15
C ALA A 47 5.23 5.21 5.72
N ALA A 48 6.25 6.05 5.94
CA ALA A 48 7.65 5.70 5.67
C ALA A 48 8.11 4.51 6.51
N GLN A 49 7.78 4.49 7.81
CA GLN A 49 8.08 3.37 8.70
C GLN A 49 7.42 2.07 8.20
N LEU A 50 6.13 2.11 7.87
CA LEU A 50 5.40 0.94 7.40
C LEU A 50 5.93 0.40 6.07
N MET A 51 6.31 1.26 5.15
CA MET A 51 6.94 0.84 3.89
C MET A 51 8.28 0.14 4.14
N ALA A 52 9.10 0.65 5.06
CA ALA A 52 10.36 0.02 5.44
C ALA A 52 10.15 -1.35 6.13
N GLU A 53 9.20 -1.44 7.07
CA GLU A 53 8.84 -2.71 7.73
C GLU A 53 8.30 -3.74 6.74
N ALA A 54 7.45 -3.33 5.80
CA ALA A 54 6.91 -4.21 4.77
C ALA A 54 8.00 -4.71 3.83
N ALA A 55 8.98 -3.89 3.47
CA ALA A 55 10.11 -4.30 2.65
C ALA A 55 10.97 -5.37 3.34
N LEU A 56 11.19 -5.24 4.65
CA LEU A 56 11.89 -6.25 5.44
C LEU A 56 11.08 -7.54 5.53
N ALA A 57 9.80 -7.47 5.91
CA ALA A 57 8.93 -8.64 6.03
C ALA A 57 8.79 -9.39 4.68
N TYR A 58 8.73 -8.65 3.57
CA TYR A 58 8.72 -9.22 2.22
C TYR A 58 10.00 -10.01 1.93
N LYS A 59 11.16 -9.39 2.18
CA LYS A 59 12.46 -10.01 1.95
C LYS A 59 12.65 -11.25 2.80
N GLU A 60 12.22 -11.22 4.06
CA GLU A 60 12.27 -12.38 4.95
C GLU A 60 11.37 -13.52 4.46
N ARG A 61 10.19 -13.20 3.92
CA ARG A 61 9.22 -14.20 3.47
C ARG A 61 9.57 -14.84 2.14
N PHE A 62 10.09 -14.05 1.19
CA PHE A 62 10.28 -14.48 -0.20
C PHE A 62 11.74 -14.57 -0.63
N ALA A 63 12.69 -14.15 0.21
CA ALA A 63 14.12 -14.07 -0.11
C ALA A 63 14.45 -13.21 -1.34
N GLU A 64 13.53 -12.31 -1.71
CA GLU A 64 13.60 -11.44 -2.89
C GLU A 64 13.40 -9.98 -2.48
N ALA A 65 13.85 -9.05 -3.32
CA ALA A 65 13.54 -7.63 -3.18
C ALA A 65 12.48 -7.21 -4.20
N ALA A 66 11.44 -6.52 -3.75
CA ALA A 66 10.49 -5.87 -4.64
C ALA A 66 10.89 -4.41 -4.90
N PRO A 67 10.55 -3.83 -6.06
CA PRO A 67 10.76 -2.41 -6.33
C PRO A 67 10.02 -1.52 -5.32
N ALA A 68 10.62 -0.38 -4.95
CA ALA A 68 10.04 0.56 -3.98
C ALA A 68 8.59 0.99 -4.32
N ILE A 69 8.31 1.20 -5.62
CA ILE A 69 6.99 1.59 -6.13
C ILE A 69 5.88 0.60 -5.76
N VAL A 70 6.21 -0.68 -5.57
CA VAL A 70 5.24 -1.71 -5.19
C VAL A 70 4.71 -1.45 -3.79
N PHE A 71 5.59 -1.12 -2.84
CA PHE A 71 5.22 -0.85 -1.45
C PHE A 71 4.36 0.41 -1.36
N THR A 72 4.75 1.48 -2.05
CA THR A 72 3.96 2.72 -2.09
C THR A 72 2.58 2.48 -2.69
N ASN A 73 2.48 1.77 -3.82
CA ASN A 73 1.19 1.49 -4.45
C ASN A 73 0.28 0.62 -3.57
N LEU A 74 0.83 -0.44 -2.96
CA LEU A 74 0.05 -1.35 -2.11
C LEU A 74 -0.35 -0.73 -0.78
N PHE A 75 0.46 0.16 -0.23
CA PHE A 75 0.12 0.96 0.94
C PHE A 75 -1.14 1.79 0.67
N HIS A 76 -1.17 2.59 -0.40
CA HIS A 76 -2.34 3.42 -0.73
C HIS A 76 -3.55 2.57 -1.15
N LEU A 77 -3.33 1.43 -1.81
CA LEU A 77 -4.42 0.50 -2.12
C LEU A 77 -5.03 -0.09 -0.84
N ALA A 78 -4.24 -0.39 0.18
CA ALA A 78 -4.74 -0.83 1.47
C ALA A 78 -5.57 0.27 2.15
N GLU A 79 -5.15 1.54 2.08
CA GLU A 79 -5.93 2.65 2.64
C GLU A 79 -7.30 2.81 1.96
N LEU A 80 -7.32 2.69 0.63
CA LEU A 80 -8.57 2.71 -0.14
C LEU A 80 -9.50 1.55 0.24
N GLU A 81 -8.94 0.37 0.53
CA GLU A 81 -9.73 -0.77 1.01
C GLU A 81 -10.27 -0.56 2.41
N LEU A 82 -9.43 -0.05 3.32
CA LEU A 82 -9.84 0.22 4.70
C LEU A 82 -10.92 1.30 4.78
N SER A 83 -10.84 2.32 3.92
CA SER A 83 -11.84 3.39 3.84
C SER A 83 -13.12 2.99 3.11
N GLY A 84 -13.20 1.76 2.58
CA GLY A 84 -14.33 1.29 1.76
C GLY A 84 -14.47 2.05 0.43
N LYS A 85 -13.45 2.84 0.05
CA LYS A 85 -13.42 3.66 -1.17
C LYS A 85 -12.68 2.99 -2.31
N ARG A 86 -12.38 1.68 -2.23
CA ARG A 86 -11.85 0.97 -3.39
C ARG A 86 -12.88 1.04 -4.49
N VAL A 87 -12.64 1.96 -5.42
CA VAL A 87 -13.29 1.95 -6.72
C VAL A 87 -12.83 0.65 -7.38
N LEU A 88 -13.68 -0.39 -7.31
CA LEU A 88 -13.59 -1.56 -8.19
C LEU A 88 -13.30 -0.98 -9.58
N ARG A 89 -12.12 -1.29 -10.12
CA ARG A 89 -11.43 -0.56 -11.22
C ARG A 89 -12.37 0.19 -12.17
N PRO A 90 -11.97 1.35 -12.73
CA PRO A 90 -12.62 1.84 -13.94
C PRO A 90 -12.71 0.66 -14.92
N LYS A 91 -13.93 0.32 -15.36
CA LYS A 91 -14.15 -0.71 -16.38
C LYS A 91 -13.10 -0.47 -17.45
N VAL A 92 -12.19 -1.42 -17.64
CA VAL A 92 -11.37 -1.45 -18.85
C VAL A 92 -12.40 -1.66 -19.95
N SER A 93 -12.85 -0.57 -20.57
CA SER A 93 -13.63 -0.62 -21.78
C SER A 93 -12.75 -1.31 -22.80
N LYS A 94 -12.97 -2.61 -22.98
CA LYS A 94 -12.55 -3.31 -24.20
C LYS A 94 -13.35 -2.69 -25.34
N ASN A 95 -12.92 -1.53 -25.85
CA ASN A 95 -13.16 -1.19 -27.25
C ASN A 95 -11.97 -1.75 -28.02
N ILE A 96 -12.05 -3.05 -28.27
CA ILE A 96 -11.48 -3.64 -29.47
C ILE A 96 -12.59 -3.51 -30.50
N GLN A 97 -12.49 -2.49 -31.35
CA GLN A 97 -12.76 -2.48 -32.79
C GLN A 97 -12.66 -1.05 -33.32
#